data_AF-A0A7V4SSA9-F1
#
_entry.id   AF-A0A7V4SSA9-F1
#
_cell.length_a   1.000
_cell.length_b   1.000
_cell.length_c   1.000
_cell.angle_alpha   90.00
_cell.angle_beta   90.00
_cell.angle_gamma   90.00
#
_symmetry.space_group_name_H-M   'P 1'
#
loop_
_entity.id
_entity.type
_entity.pdbx_description
1 polymer ?
#
loop_
_entity_poly.entity_id
_entity_poly.type
_entity_poly.pdbx_seq_one_letter_code
_entity_poly.pdbx_strand_id
1 'polypeptide(L)'
;MNEAEALARLQRMTDATSDPELTADDLADCLAMSKLVDENGLAPSAPSWTPTWDLNRGAAEGWRRKAGKLAMRFDFSTDGQQFQRSQAVAHCERMAEQYRRKVFSSVPVPGTMARSDD
;
A
#
# COMPACT_ATOMS: atom_id res chain seq x y z
N MET A 1 15.11 1.14 -8.56
CA MET A 1 14.49 1.98 -7.52
C MET A 1 15.10 1.55 -6.21
N ASN A 2 15.52 2.47 -5.35
CA ASN A 2 15.96 2.14 -3.99
C ASN A 2 14.83 2.41 -2.98
N GLU A 3 15.04 2.03 -1.72
CA GLU A 3 14.02 2.12 -0.68
C GLU A 3 13.58 3.56 -0.40
N ALA A 4 14.51 4.51 -0.39
CA ALA A 4 14.20 5.92 -0.17
C ALA A 4 13.35 6.51 -1.31
N GLU A 5 13.67 6.16 -2.56
CA GLU A 5 12.87 6.54 -3.74
C GLU A 5 11.47 5.92 -3.70
N ALA A 6 11.37 4.65 -3.28
CA ALA A 6 10.12 3.93 -3.14
C ALA A 6 9.22 4.57 -2.06
N LEU A 7 9.80 4.92 -0.90
CA LEU A 7 9.10 5.62 0.18
C LEU A 7 8.60 7.01 -0.27
N ALA A 8 9.46 7.79 -0.92
CA ALA A 8 9.09 9.12 -1.42
C ALA A 8 7.97 9.04 -2.47
N ARG A 9 7.99 8.00 -3.32
CA ARG A 9 6.91 7.76 -4.28
C ARG A 9 5.62 7.33 -3.59
N LEU A 10 5.69 6.44 -2.60
CA LEU A 10 4.54 6.00 -1.83
C LEU A 10 3.87 7.17 -1.11
N GLN A 11 4.65 8.06 -0.47
CA GLN A 11 4.16 9.27 0.18
C GLN A 11 3.30 10.14 -0.74
N ARG A 12 3.71 10.31 -2.01
CA ARG A 12 2.95 11.04 -3.03
C ARG A 12 1.69 10.30 -3.47
N MET A 13 1.77 8.97 -3.62
CA MET A 13 0.63 8.14 -4.03
C MET A 13 -0.51 8.13 -2.99
N THR A 14 -0.18 8.28 -1.70
CA THR A 14 -1.15 8.29 -0.60
C THR A 14 -1.54 9.68 -0.12
N ASP A 15 -0.97 10.73 -0.73
CA ASP A 15 -1.11 12.12 -0.25
C ASP A 15 -0.89 12.22 1.28
N ALA A 16 0.22 11.62 1.73
CA ALA A 16 0.44 11.31 3.15
C ALA A 16 0.52 12.52 4.08
N THR A 17 0.87 13.69 3.55
CA THR A 17 0.99 14.94 4.31
C THR A 17 -0.33 15.69 4.45
N SER A 18 -1.38 15.29 3.73
CA SER A 18 -2.69 15.92 3.80
C SER A 18 -3.58 15.17 4.79
N ASP A 19 -4.39 15.90 5.55
CA ASP A 19 -5.29 15.31 6.53
C ASP A 19 -6.23 14.25 5.89
N PRO A 20 -6.36 13.05 6.48
CA PRO A 20 -5.62 12.55 7.65
C PRO A 20 -4.17 12.17 7.29
N GLU A 21 -3.22 12.68 8.08
CA GLU A 21 -1.80 12.44 7.84
C GLU A 21 -1.39 10.98 8.13
N LEU A 22 -0.45 10.47 7.33
CA LEU A 22 0.24 9.20 7.57
C LEU A 22 1.62 9.50 8.16
N THR A 23 1.97 8.81 9.24
CA THR A 23 3.28 8.94 9.88
C THR A 23 4.37 8.28 9.04
N ALA A 24 5.63 8.52 9.39
CA ALA A 24 6.76 7.81 8.79
C ALA A 24 6.62 6.29 9.00
N ASP A 25 6.18 5.85 10.18
CA ASP A 25 5.93 4.45 10.49
C ASP A 25 4.79 3.87 9.64
N ASP A 26 3.72 4.65 9.41
CA ASP A 26 2.62 4.23 8.54
C ASP A 26 3.12 3.92 7.12
N LEU A 27 3.99 4.78 6.59
CA LEU A 27 4.58 4.62 5.27
C LEU A 27 5.60 3.48 5.22
N ALA A 28 6.38 3.29 6.29
CA ALA A 28 7.33 2.18 6.40
C ALA A 28 6.62 0.82 6.38
N ASP A 29 5.52 0.68 7.13
CA ASP A 29 4.70 -0.53 7.10
C ASP A 29 4.11 -0.79 5.71
N CYS A 30 3.53 0.24 5.10
CA CYS A 30 2.92 0.14 3.77
C CYS A 30 3.98 -0.27 2.71
N LEU A 31 5.20 0.25 2.83
CA LEU A 31 6.33 -0.12 1.96
C LEU A 31 6.80 -1.55 2.23
N ALA A 32 6.86 -1.98 3.49
CA ALA A 32 7.20 -3.34 3.86
C ALA A 32 6.21 -4.36 3.27
N MET A 33 4.90 -4.07 3.32
CA MET A 33 3.86 -4.89 2.69
C MET A 33 3.94 -4.93 1.15
N SER A 34 4.59 -3.93 0.56
CA SER A 34 4.75 -3.78 -0.88
C SER A 34 5.91 -4.59 -1.45
N LYS A 35 6.79 -5.17 -0.62
CA LYS A 35 7.97 -5.92 -1.11
C LYS A 35 7.53 -7.14 -1.93
N LEU A 36 8.14 -7.32 -3.09
CA LEU A 36 7.92 -8.45 -3.99
C LEU A 36 9.19 -9.30 -4.14
N VAL A 37 8.99 -10.52 -4.64
CA VAL A 37 10.09 -11.35 -5.13
C VAL A 37 10.80 -10.60 -6.25
N ASP A 38 12.13 -10.65 -6.27
CA ASP A 38 12.91 -9.99 -7.30
C ASP A 38 12.97 -10.80 -8.61
N GLU A 39 13.65 -10.25 -9.62
CA GLU A 39 13.83 -10.89 -10.94
C GLU A 39 14.55 -12.24 -10.86
N ASN A 40 15.33 -12.49 -9.81
CA ASN A 40 16.05 -13.74 -9.57
C ASN A 40 15.22 -14.76 -8.79
N GLY A 41 13.96 -14.46 -8.48
CA GLY A 41 13.10 -15.33 -7.68
C GLY A 41 13.41 -15.29 -6.18
N LEU A 42 14.20 -14.32 -5.71
CA LEU A 42 14.57 -14.20 -4.31
C LEU A 42 13.48 -13.48 -3.51
N ALA A 43 13.12 -14.06 -2.37
CA ALA A 43 12.19 -13.43 -1.44
C ALA A 43 12.84 -12.21 -0.73
N PRO A 44 12.06 -11.23 -0.27
CA PRO A 44 12.59 -10.06 0.46
C PRO A 44 13.38 -10.37 1.74
N SER A 45 13.28 -11.59 2.27
CA SER A 45 14.07 -12.08 3.40
C SER A 45 15.46 -12.60 3.00
N ALA A 46 15.74 -12.78 1.71
CA ALA A 46 17.02 -13.27 1.23
C ALA A 46 18.08 -12.16 1.28
N PRO A 47 19.33 -12.44 1.73
CA PRO A 47 20.39 -11.43 1.81
C PRO A 47 20.76 -10.78 0.48
N SER A 48 20.59 -11.52 -0.61
CA SER A 48 20.93 -11.10 -1.98
C SER A 48 19.74 -10.51 -2.74
N TRP A 49 18.60 -10.32 -2.05
CA TRP A 49 17.39 -9.79 -2.66
C TRP A 49 17.61 -8.39 -3.22
N THR A 50 17.22 -8.20 -4.48
CA THR A 50 17.23 -6.88 -5.11
C THR A 50 15.91 -6.16 -4.82
N PRO A 51 15.96 -4.94 -4.25
CA PRO A 51 14.75 -4.25 -3.84
C PRO A 51 13.72 -4.06 -4.96
N THR A 52 12.57 -4.70 -4.79
CA THR A 52 11.46 -4.74 -5.76
C THR A 52 10.14 -4.56 -5.01
N TRP A 53 9.26 -3.67 -5.48
CA TRP A 53 8.01 -3.34 -4.79
C TRP A 53 6.81 -3.23 -5.73
N ASP A 54 5.64 -3.65 -5.26
CA ASP A 54 4.34 -3.20 -5.75
C ASP A 54 3.83 -2.04 -4.89
N LEU A 55 4.18 -0.82 -5.29
CA LEU A 55 3.75 0.38 -4.56
C LEU A 55 2.24 0.63 -4.64
N ASN A 56 1.49 0.01 -5.58
CA ASN A 56 0.04 0.11 -5.57
C ASN A 56 -0.55 -0.62 -4.36
N ARG A 57 0.09 -1.72 -3.92
CA ARG A 57 -0.31 -2.45 -2.72
C ARG A 57 -0.16 -1.58 -1.47
N GLY A 58 1.01 -0.95 -1.31
CA GLY A 58 1.25 -0.02 -0.21
C GLY A 58 0.33 1.19 -0.26
N ALA A 59 0.08 1.75 -1.45
CA ALA A 59 -0.80 2.90 -1.60
C ALA A 59 -2.25 2.56 -1.25
N ALA A 60 -2.74 1.39 -1.67
CA ALA A 60 -4.07 0.92 -1.29
C ALA A 60 -4.24 0.82 0.23
N GLU A 61 -3.22 0.30 0.92
CA GLU A 61 -3.22 0.21 2.38
C GLU A 61 -3.13 1.60 3.05
N GLY A 62 -2.27 2.49 2.55
CA GLY A 62 -2.17 3.86 3.05
C GLY A 62 -3.51 4.60 2.99
N TRP A 63 -4.23 4.49 1.87
CA TRP A 63 -5.58 5.07 1.74
C TRP A 63 -6.61 4.42 2.68
N ARG A 64 -6.52 3.11 2.98
CA ARG A 64 -7.37 2.47 3.99
C ARG A 64 -7.08 2.97 5.39
N ARG A 65 -5.81 3.12 5.77
CA ARG A 65 -5.42 3.72 7.06
C ARG A 65 -6.01 5.12 7.20
N LYS A 66 -5.93 5.94 6.14
CA LYS A 66 -6.58 7.26 6.10
C LYS A 66 -8.10 7.17 6.34
N ALA A 67 -8.79 6.26 5.66
CA ALA A 67 -10.22 6.03 5.90
C ALA A 67 -10.52 5.65 7.36
N GLY A 68 -9.73 4.75 7.96
CA GLY A 68 -9.85 4.36 9.36
C GLY A 68 -9.66 5.54 10.33
N LYS A 69 -8.63 6.37 10.11
CA LYS A 69 -8.37 7.59 10.91
C LYS A 69 -9.53 8.59 10.83
N LEU A 70 -10.17 8.72 9.67
CA LEU A 70 -11.35 9.57 9.50
C LEU A 70 -12.60 8.97 10.17
N ALA A 71 -12.79 7.65 10.08
CA ALA A 71 -13.94 6.96 10.67
C ALA A 71 -13.97 7.04 12.21
N MET A 72 -12.81 7.16 12.87
CA MET A 72 -12.72 7.39 14.31
C MET A 72 -13.15 8.79 14.76
N ARG A 73 -13.38 9.73 13.84
CA ARG A 73 -13.78 11.12 14.17
C ARG A 73 -15.31 11.22 14.24
N PHE A 74 -15.86 11.66 15.37
CA PHE A 74 -17.32 11.78 15.58
C PHE A 74 -18.00 12.76 14.63
N ASP A 75 -19.00 12.33 13.86
CA ASP A 75 -19.85 13.23 13.07
C ASP A 75 -20.53 14.26 13.98
N PHE A 76 -20.28 15.55 13.72
CA PHE A 76 -20.96 16.65 14.41
C PHE A 76 -21.67 17.51 13.36
N SER A 77 -22.96 17.75 13.57
CA SER A 77 -23.78 18.61 12.72
C SER A 77 -24.27 19.81 13.52
N THR A 78 -24.04 21.02 13.00
CA THR A 78 -24.64 22.25 13.53
C THR A 78 -25.09 23.15 12.37
N ASP A 79 -26.25 23.80 12.52
CA ASP A 79 -26.81 24.83 11.64
C ASP A 79 -26.71 24.58 10.13
N GLY A 80 -27.18 23.42 9.66
CA GLY A 80 -27.41 23.16 8.23
C GLY A 80 -26.19 22.82 7.39
N GLN A 81 -24.99 22.77 7.99
CA GLN A 81 -23.78 22.25 7.34
C GLN A 81 -23.55 20.81 7.80
N GLN A 82 -23.76 19.87 6.88
CA GLN A 82 -23.69 18.44 7.13
C GLN A 82 -22.92 17.82 5.95
N PHE A 83 -22.11 16.77 6.20
CA PHE A 83 -21.50 15.88 5.18
C PHE A 83 -20.10 16.18 4.59
N GLN A 84 -19.10 16.65 5.34
CA GLN A 84 -17.72 16.58 4.79
C GLN A 84 -16.98 15.26 5.12
N ARG A 85 -17.30 14.59 6.23
CA ARG A 85 -16.52 13.43 6.70
C ARG A 85 -16.87 12.11 6.04
N SER A 86 -18.15 11.78 5.91
CA SER A 86 -18.57 10.58 5.16
C SER A 86 -18.11 10.64 3.69
N GLN A 87 -18.08 11.83 3.10
CA GLN A 87 -17.51 12.05 1.76
C GLN A 87 -15.98 11.82 1.75
N ALA A 88 -15.26 12.27 2.77
CA ALA A 88 -13.82 12.05 2.90
C ALA A 88 -13.47 10.57 3.12
N VAL A 89 -14.22 9.85 3.97
CA VAL A 89 -14.08 8.38 4.15
C VAL A 89 -14.34 7.67 2.84
N ALA A 90 -15.47 7.94 2.17
CA ALA A 90 -15.81 7.35 0.88
C ALA A 90 -14.77 7.68 -0.21
N HIS A 91 -14.15 8.86 -0.14
CA HIS A 91 -13.05 9.21 -1.02
C HIS A 91 -11.83 8.33 -0.78
N CYS A 92 -11.39 8.21 0.48
CA CYS A 92 -10.25 7.36 0.85
C CYS A 92 -10.48 5.89 0.46
N GLU A 93 -11.68 5.35 0.69
CA GLU A 93 -12.05 3.98 0.29
C GLU A 93 -12.01 3.79 -1.22
N ARG A 94 -12.49 4.77 -2.00
CA ARG A 94 -12.43 4.72 -3.46
C ARG A 94 -10.99 4.75 -3.97
N MET A 95 -10.14 5.59 -3.37
CA MET A 95 -8.72 5.63 -3.71
C MET A 95 -8.02 4.31 -3.39
N ALA A 96 -8.31 3.73 -2.21
CA ALA A 96 -7.80 2.42 -1.84
C ALA A 96 -8.19 1.34 -2.86
N GLU A 97 -9.46 1.32 -3.29
CA GLU A 97 -9.94 0.37 -4.30
C GLU A 97 -9.30 0.59 -5.67
N GLN A 98 -9.10 1.85 -6.10
CA GLN A 98 -8.44 2.16 -7.36
C GLN A 98 -6.99 1.64 -7.41
N TYR A 99 -6.24 1.78 -6.31
CA TYR A 99 -4.90 1.22 -6.21
C TYR A 99 -4.93 -0.30 -6.09
N ARG A 100 -5.87 -0.86 -5.33
CA ARG A 100 -6.03 -2.32 -5.19
C ARG A 100 -6.24 -3.02 -6.53
N ARG A 101 -7.01 -2.43 -7.44
CA ARG A 101 -7.23 -2.96 -8.80
C ARG A 101 -5.97 -3.01 -9.66
N LYS A 102 -4.94 -2.26 -9.29
CA LYS A 102 -3.64 -2.19 -9.98
C LYS A 102 -2.55 -2.98 -9.26
N VAL A 103 -2.90 -3.69 -8.19
CA VAL A 103 -1.97 -4.58 -7.48
C VAL A 103 -1.68 -5.77 -8.37
N PHE A 104 -0.40 -6.08 -8.55
CA PHE A 104 0.05 -7.26 -9.26
C PHE A 104 0.78 -8.17 -8.27
N SER A 105 0.42 -9.45 -8.24
CA SER A 105 1.14 -10.45 -7.48
C SER A 105 2.05 -11.25 -8.40
N SER A 106 3.33 -11.36 -8.05
CA SER A 106 4.20 -12.41 -8.59
C SER A 106 4.03 -13.65 -7.71
N VAL A 107 3.29 -14.65 -8.18
CA VAL A 107 3.26 -15.96 -7.54
C VAL A 107 4.33 -16.82 -8.21
N PRO A 108 5.42 -17.20 -7.53
CA PRO A 108 6.35 -18.18 -8.08
C PRO A 108 5.61 -19.50 -8.23
N VAL A 109 5.47 -20.00 -9.46
CA VAL A 109 4.93 -21.33 -9.73
C VAL A 109 6.01 -22.34 -9.36
N PRO A 110 5.81 -23.22 -8.35
CA PRO A 110 6.80 -24.23 -8.00
C PRO A 110 6.96 -25.19 -9.19
N GLY A 111 8.08 -25.10 -9.91
CA GLY A 111 8.41 -26.04 -10.98
C GLY A 111 8.78 -27.38 -10.37
N THR A 112 7.92 -28.38 -10.50
CA THR A 112 8.28 -29.78 -10.26
C THR A 112 9.22 -30.22 -11.38
N MET A 113 10.53 -29.97 -11.24
CA MET A 113 11.51 -30.65 -12.07
C MET A 113 11.59 -32.09 -11.60
N ALA A 114 10.76 -32.96 -12.18
CA ALA A 114 11.01 -34.38 -12.18
C ALA A 114 12.30 -34.62 -12.96
N ARG A 115 13.42 -34.67 -12.24
CA ARG A 115 14.67 -35.23 -12.77
C ARG A 115 14.45 -36.73 -12.85
N SER A 116 14.19 -37.22 -14.05
CA SER A 116 14.32 -38.63 -14.39
C SER A 116 15.79 -38.98 -14.19
N ASP A 117 16.10 -39.73 -13.14
CA ASP A 117 17.35 -40.46 -13.04
C ASP A 117 17.26 -41.67 -13.99
N ASP A 118 18.24 -41.76 -14.88
CA ASP A 118 18.52 -42.88 -15.79
C ASP A 118 19.67 -43.71 -15.18
#